data_AF-A0A094BAK6-F1
#
_entry.id   AF-A0A094BAK6-F1
#
_cell.length_a   1.000
_cell.length_b   1.000
_cell.length_c   1.000
_cell.angle_alpha   90.00
_cell.angle_beta   90.00
_cell.angle_gamma   90.00
#
_symmetry.space_group_name_H-M   'P 1'
#
loop_
_entity.id
_entity.type
_entity.pdbx_description
1 polymer ?
#
loop_
_entity_poly.entity_id
_entity_poly.type
_entity_poly.pdbx_seq_one_letter_code
_entity_poly.pdbx_strand_id
1 'polypeptide(L)'
;MEDTSLKSNITVIDSEKSLVTLVDSIASLAVDPPSLYINLEGISLSRHGSISILSVHVAPTKETYLIDIHTLKGAAFSTTTSDGTSLKTILETSTIPKVIFDIRNDSDALFAHFEVSVDGIIDVQLMEMETHWYLSHKVAPSLVSCIDTSSSISSKEKAEWHEAKQDGHRLLAPWCGGEFELLNERPIKPEITRYCGFDVELLVRLYSDYNSELQKSTKGRQWQDHIIEETKRRIKLSQRPDNNTYSSSKVTGILAKR
;
A
#
# COMPACT_ATOMS: atom_id res chain seq x y z
N MET A 1 3.54 -14.68 -27.18
CA MET A 1 3.17 -14.99 -25.79
C MET A 1 3.96 -14.03 -24.93
N GLU A 2 3.32 -12.98 -24.43
CA GLU A 2 3.93 -12.13 -23.41
C GLU A 2 4.24 -13.00 -22.19
N ASP A 3 5.44 -12.86 -21.66
CA ASP A 3 5.85 -13.60 -20.47
C ASP A 3 5.19 -12.95 -19.25
N THR A 4 4.14 -13.63 -18.76
CA THR A 4 3.20 -13.22 -17.71
C THR A 4 3.70 -13.56 -16.30
N SER A 5 4.99 -13.39 -15.99
CA SER A 5 5.44 -13.41 -14.58
C SER A 5 5.37 -12.01 -13.98
N LEU A 6 5.28 -11.95 -12.66
CA LEU A 6 5.61 -10.74 -11.91
C LEU A 6 7.08 -10.40 -12.18
N LYS A 7 7.34 -9.15 -12.53
CA LYS A 7 8.60 -8.72 -13.16
C LYS A 7 9.20 -7.48 -12.54
N SER A 8 8.66 -7.00 -11.42
CA SER A 8 9.19 -5.80 -10.80
C SER A 8 10.68 -5.94 -10.54
N ASN A 9 11.46 -5.06 -11.15
CA ASN A 9 12.77 -4.72 -10.67
C ASN A 9 12.55 -4.03 -9.32
N ILE A 10 13.04 -4.65 -8.25
CA ILE A 10 12.86 -4.12 -6.90
C ILE A 10 14.17 -3.49 -6.44
N THR A 11 14.11 -2.19 -6.13
CA THR A 11 15.25 -1.41 -5.62
C THR A 11 15.00 -1.02 -4.17
N VAL A 12 15.96 -1.30 -3.29
CA VAL A 12 15.90 -0.86 -1.88
C VAL A 12 16.46 0.56 -1.77
N ILE A 13 15.75 1.42 -1.04
CA ILE A 13 16.12 2.80 -0.76
C ILE A 13 16.41 2.92 0.74
N ASP A 14 17.69 2.87 1.09
CA ASP A 14 18.18 2.83 2.48
C ASP A 14 19.11 4.01 2.84
N SER A 15 19.23 5.00 1.94
CA SER A 15 20.04 6.20 2.15
C SER A 15 19.30 7.47 1.73
N GLU A 16 19.60 8.59 2.37
CA GLU A 16 19.05 9.91 1.98
C GLU A 16 19.35 10.25 0.52
N LYS A 17 20.55 9.88 0.02
CA LYS A 17 20.96 10.14 -1.37
C LYS A 17 20.08 9.38 -2.39
N SER A 18 19.82 8.10 -2.15
CA SER A 18 18.93 7.31 -3.02
C SER A 18 17.48 7.76 -2.87
N LEU A 19 17.07 8.18 -1.68
CA LEU A 19 15.75 8.75 -1.42
C LEU A 19 15.50 10.05 -2.20
N VAL A 20 16.44 10.99 -2.19
CA VAL A 20 16.34 12.24 -2.98
C VAL A 20 16.15 11.94 -4.46
N THR A 21 16.97 11.03 -5.00
CA THR A 21 16.84 10.59 -6.40
C THR A 21 15.44 10.02 -6.70
N LEU A 22 14.91 9.19 -5.79
CA LEU A 22 13.56 8.66 -5.95
C LEU A 22 12.50 9.77 -5.90
N VAL A 23 12.54 10.64 -4.90
CA VAL A 23 11.59 11.76 -4.74
C VAL A 23 11.57 12.66 -5.98
N ASP A 24 12.74 13.06 -6.49
CA ASP A 24 12.88 13.85 -7.72
C ASP A 24 12.19 13.16 -8.91
N SER A 25 12.35 11.83 -9.03
CA SER A 25 11.81 11.07 -10.16
C SER A 25 10.29 10.86 -10.10
N ILE A 26 9.68 10.85 -8.90
CA ILE A 26 8.25 10.57 -8.74
C ILE A 26 7.39 11.83 -8.59
N ALA A 27 7.97 12.96 -8.16
CA ALA A 27 7.22 14.18 -7.83
C ALA A 27 6.46 14.79 -9.03
N SER A 28 6.98 14.63 -10.24
CA SER A 28 6.42 15.22 -11.47
C SER A 28 5.73 14.22 -12.40
N LEU A 29 5.42 13.01 -11.90
CA LEU A 29 4.76 12.00 -12.73
C LEU A 29 3.31 12.37 -13.05
N ALA A 30 2.78 11.75 -14.10
CA ALA A 30 1.39 11.91 -14.48
C ALA A 30 0.45 11.49 -13.34
N VAL A 31 -0.60 12.27 -13.13
CA VAL A 31 -1.58 12.06 -12.05
C VAL A 31 -2.84 11.33 -12.52
N ASP A 32 -3.07 11.26 -13.83
CA ASP A 32 -4.17 10.53 -14.45
C ASP A 32 -3.69 9.79 -15.71
N PRO A 33 -3.75 8.43 -15.73
CA PRO A 33 -4.04 7.57 -14.58
C PRO A 33 -2.99 7.71 -13.46
N PRO A 34 -3.30 7.30 -12.21
CA PRO A 34 -2.36 7.36 -11.09
C PRO A 34 -1.05 6.64 -11.36
N SER A 35 0.06 7.29 -11.03
CA SER A 35 1.40 6.70 -11.20
C SER A 35 1.90 5.93 -9.98
N LEU A 36 1.41 6.22 -8.77
CA LEU A 36 1.96 5.71 -7.52
C LEU A 36 1.03 4.72 -6.83
N TYR A 37 1.53 3.52 -6.59
CA TYR A 37 0.85 2.44 -5.86
C TYR A 37 1.70 2.08 -4.65
N ILE A 38 1.12 2.16 -3.46
CA ILE A 38 1.88 2.08 -2.22
C ILE A 38 1.33 1.02 -1.28
N ASN A 39 2.20 0.50 -0.42
CA ASN A 39 1.86 -0.38 0.69
C ASN A 39 2.87 -0.18 1.81
N LEU A 40 2.42 -0.21 3.07
CA LEU A 40 3.32 -0.23 4.22
C LEU A 40 3.34 -1.62 4.85
N GLU A 41 4.53 -2.03 5.28
CA GLU A 41 4.74 -3.18 6.13
C GLU A 41 5.42 -2.74 7.42
N GLY A 42 5.02 -3.35 8.53
CA GLY A 42 5.55 -3.02 9.84
C GLY A 42 5.18 -4.02 10.92
N ILE A 43 5.91 -4.00 12.03
CA ILE A 43 5.58 -4.83 13.20
C ILE A 43 4.37 -4.21 13.88
N SER A 44 3.24 -4.94 13.91
CA SER A 44 1.97 -4.44 14.45
C SER A 44 1.56 -3.08 13.86
N LEU A 45 1.65 -2.94 12.52
CA LEU A 45 1.49 -1.69 11.76
C LEU A 45 0.31 -0.83 12.25
N SER A 46 0.63 0.16 13.07
CA SER A 46 -0.29 1.12 13.72
C SER A 46 0.54 2.09 14.57
N ARG A 47 -0.11 3.02 15.26
CA ARG A 47 0.47 3.86 16.32
C ARG A 47 1.15 3.09 17.45
N HIS A 48 0.78 1.83 17.67
CA HIS A 48 1.31 0.99 18.74
C HIS A 48 2.43 0.06 18.27
N GLY A 49 2.68 0.02 16.97
CA GLY A 49 3.74 -0.77 16.35
C GLY A 49 4.81 0.11 15.74
N SER A 50 5.25 -0.24 14.55
CA SER A 50 6.24 0.51 13.78
C SER A 50 5.99 0.37 12.28
N ILE A 51 6.64 1.22 11.48
CA ILE A 51 6.74 1.07 10.03
C ILE A 51 8.15 0.59 9.72
N SER A 52 8.27 -0.51 8.98
CA SER A 52 9.55 -1.09 8.59
C SER A 52 9.91 -0.74 7.15
N ILE A 53 8.94 -0.86 6.24
CA ILE A 53 9.12 -0.70 4.80
C ILE A 53 7.90 0.05 4.23
N LEU A 54 8.16 1.00 3.33
CA LEU A 54 7.15 1.58 2.45
C LEU A 54 7.47 1.15 1.01
N SER A 55 6.63 0.30 0.44
CA SER A 55 6.69 -0.08 -0.98
C SER A 55 6.06 1.02 -1.84
N VAL A 56 6.72 1.37 -2.94
CA VAL A 56 6.20 2.29 -3.97
C VAL A 56 6.42 1.65 -5.34
N HIS A 57 5.35 1.22 -6.00
CA HIS A 57 5.38 0.82 -7.40
C HIS A 57 5.05 2.02 -8.29
N VAL A 58 5.91 2.26 -9.28
CA VAL A 58 5.79 3.36 -10.25
C VAL A 58 5.30 2.79 -11.57
N ALA A 59 3.99 2.92 -11.83
CA ALA A 59 3.35 2.24 -12.96
C ALA A 59 3.93 2.59 -14.35
N PRO A 60 4.32 3.86 -14.65
CA PRO A 60 4.92 4.19 -15.94
C PRO A 60 6.22 3.46 -16.25
N THR A 61 7.06 3.22 -15.23
CA THR A 61 8.37 2.56 -15.38
C THR A 61 8.31 1.08 -15.04
N LYS A 62 7.26 0.62 -14.35
CA LYS A 62 7.10 -0.73 -13.79
C LYS A 62 8.19 -1.10 -12.77
N GLU A 63 8.81 -0.09 -12.16
CA GLU A 63 9.82 -0.24 -11.13
C GLU A 63 9.16 -0.20 -9.75
N THR A 64 9.67 -1.02 -8.82
CA THR A 64 9.22 -1.03 -7.42
C THR A 64 10.36 -0.61 -6.51
N TYR A 65 10.08 0.34 -5.63
CA TYR A 65 11.03 0.83 -4.63
C TYR A 65 10.59 0.42 -3.24
N LEU A 66 11.48 -0.19 -2.47
CA LEU A 66 11.26 -0.48 -1.05
C LEU A 66 12.02 0.55 -0.23
N ILE A 67 11.31 1.55 0.29
CA ILE A 67 11.89 2.57 1.14
C ILE A 67 12.05 2.00 2.54
N ASP A 68 13.30 1.90 3.00
CA ASP A 68 13.66 1.33 4.28
C ASP A 68 13.42 2.34 5.41
N ILE A 69 12.16 2.42 5.85
CA ILE A 69 11.73 3.30 6.94
C ILE A 69 12.40 2.93 8.26
N HIS A 70 12.73 1.65 8.48
CA HIS A 70 13.43 1.21 9.68
C HIS A 70 14.84 1.85 9.79
N THR A 71 15.60 1.84 8.70
CA THR A 71 16.94 2.44 8.64
C THR A 71 16.88 3.96 8.62
N LEU A 72 16.04 4.53 7.74
CA LEU A 72 15.97 5.98 7.51
C LEU A 72 15.22 6.74 8.62
N LYS A 73 14.27 6.10 9.30
CA LYS A 73 13.44 6.69 10.36
C LYS A 73 12.85 8.03 9.91
N GLY A 74 12.97 9.08 10.73
CA GLY A 74 12.49 10.43 10.41
C GLY A 74 13.11 11.01 9.12
N ALA A 75 14.34 10.63 8.77
CA ALA A 75 14.99 11.10 7.56
C ALA A 75 14.24 10.64 6.29
N ALA A 76 13.48 9.55 6.34
CA ALA A 76 12.63 9.12 5.22
C ALA A 76 11.60 10.20 4.82
N PHE A 77 11.19 11.05 5.77
CA PHE A 77 10.12 12.02 5.58
C PHE A 77 10.62 13.48 5.64
N SER A 78 11.75 13.74 6.30
CA SER A 78 12.33 15.09 6.41
C SER A 78 13.39 15.42 5.35
N THR A 79 13.98 14.42 4.70
CA THR A 79 14.96 14.66 3.63
C THR A 79 14.27 15.30 2.44
N THR A 80 14.87 16.38 1.91
CA THR A 80 14.31 17.17 0.82
C THR A 80 15.22 17.17 -0.41
N THR A 81 14.59 17.23 -1.58
CA THR A 81 15.21 17.61 -2.85
C THR A 81 15.58 19.10 -2.83
N SER A 82 16.28 19.55 -3.88
CA SER A 82 16.73 20.95 -3.97
C SER A 82 15.61 22.00 -3.99
N ASP A 83 14.40 21.62 -4.40
CA ASP A 83 13.20 22.46 -4.43
C ASP A 83 12.35 22.37 -3.15
N GLY A 84 12.81 21.62 -2.15
CA GLY A 84 12.13 21.44 -0.88
C GLY A 84 11.07 20.32 -0.87
N THR A 85 10.93 19.55 -1.95
CA THR A 85 10.04 18.39 -1.99
C THR A 85 10.60 17.24 -1.15
N SER A 86 9.76 16.59 -0.36
CA SER A 86 10.10 15.36 0.37
C SER A 86 9.08 14.26 0.11
N LEU A 87 9.37 13.05 0.57
CA LEU A 87 8.39 11.97 0.60
C LEU A 87 7.14 12.37 1.41
N LYS A 88 7.31 13.12 2.51
CA LYS A 88 6.19 13.66 3.29
C LYS A 88 5.32 14.56 2.44
N THR A 89 5.88 15.54 1.74
CA THR A 89 5.07 16.46 0.91
C THR A 89 4.32 15.74 -0.21
N ILE A 90 4.89 14.68 -0.78
CA ILE A 90 4.22 13.83 -1.78
C ILE A 90 3.05 13.04 -1.17
N LEU A 91 3.24 12.47 0.03
CA LEU A 91 2.19 11.73 0.73
C LEU A 91 1.05 12.63 1.21
N GLU A 92 1.35 13.87 1.60
CA GLU A 92 0.38 14.85 2.14
C GLU A 92 -0.35 15.66 1.08
N THR A 93 0.15 15.76 -0.15
CA THR A 93 -0.54 16.53 -1.20
C THR A 93 -1.74 15.78 -1.77
N SER A 94 -2.85 16.49 -1.99
CA SER A 94 -4.02 15.97 -2.69
C SER A 94 -3.84 15.88 -4.21
N THR A 95 -2.81 16.54 -4.76
CA THR A 95 -2.60 16.66 -6.22
C THR A 95 -1.95 15.43 -6.85
N ILE A 96 -1.17 14.67 -6.08
CA ILE A 96 -0.53 13.43 -6.51
C ILE A 96 -1.35 12.28 -5.93
N PRO A 97 -2.05 11.48 -6.76
CA PRO A 97 -2.81 10.35 -6.26
C PRO A 97 -1.90 9.20 -5.80
N LYS A 98 -2.22 8.61 -4.65
CA LYS A 98 -1.60 7.38 -4.16
C LYS A 98 -2.64 6.29 -4.07
N VAL A 99 -2.45 5.21 -4.82
CA VAL A 99 -3.33 4.04 -4.79
C VAL A 99 -2.85 3.09 -3.70
N ILE A 100 -3.76 2.68 -2.82
CA ILE A 100 -3.48 1.79 -1.68
C ILE A 100 -4.67 0.89 -1.42
N PHE A 101 -4.44 -0.30 -0.87
CA PHE A 101 -5.50 -1.15 -0.36
C PHE A 101 -5.69 -0.94 1.14
N ASP A 102 -6.85 -0.40 1.55
CA ASP A 102 -7.24 -0.14 2.93
C ASP A 102 -6.26 0.76 3.72
N ILE A 103 -6.47 2.08 3.63
CA ILE A 103 -5.57 3.10 4.20
C ILE A 103 -5.53 3.16 5.75
N ARG A 104 -6.42 2.45 6.46
CA ARG A 104 -6.72 2.74 7.87
C ARG A 104 -5.51 2.60 8.81
N ASN A 105 -4.77 1.50 8.72
CA ASN A 105 -3.62 1.24 9.59
C ASN A 105 -2.37 1.98 9.11
N ASP A 106 -2.19 2.07 7.80
CA ASP A 106 -1.10 2.80 7.15
C ASP A 106 -1.14 4.29 7.53
N SER A 107 -2.33 4.92 7.47
CA SER A 107 -2.54 6.31 7.91
C SER A 107 -2.32 6.51 9.41
N ASP A 108 -2.78 5.57 10.24
CA ASP A 108 -2.56 5.62 11.69
C ASP A 108 -1.06 5.61 12.04
N ALA A 109 -0.32 4.67 11.44
CA ALA A 109 1.11 4.53 11.66
C ALA A 109 1.89 5.75 11.14
N LEU A 110 1.60 6.22 9.92
CA LEU A 110 2.26 7.37 9.32
C LEU A 110 2.09 8.64 10.16
N PHE A 111 0.86 8.89 10.63
CA PHE A 111 0.58 10.07 11.42
C PHE A 111 1.15 9.99 12.83
N ALA A 112 0.97 8.86 13.52
CA ALA A 112 1.40 8.72 14.91
C ALA A 112 2.92 8.72 15.08
N HIS A 113 3.66 8.15 14.13
CA HIS A 113 5.12 8.02 14.24
C HIS A 113 5.90 9.16 13.57
N PHE A 114 5.34 9.75 12.51
CA PHE A 114 6.07 10.70 11.65
C PHE A 114 5.29 11.98 11.32
N GLU A 115 4.11 12.17 11.92
CA GLU A 115 3.23 13.31 11.67
C GLU A 115 2.92 13.52 10.18
N VAL A 116 2.85 12.43 9.40
CA VAL A 116 2.51 12.47 7.97
C VAL A 116 0.99 12.37 7.84
N SER A 117 0.35 13.47 7.43
CA SER A 117 -1.09 13.53 7.20
C SER A 117 -1.44 13.28 5.73
N VAL A 118 -1.57 12.01 5.37
CA VAL A 118 -1.86 11.59 3.98
C VAL A 118 -3.11 12.26 3.38
N ASP A 119 -3.02 12.62 2.10
CA ASP A 119 -4.14 13.08 1.27
C ASP A 119 -4.00 12.50 -0.16
N GLY A 120 -4.96 12.71 -1.05
CA GLY A 120 -4.92 12.20 -2.42
C GLY A 120 -4.94 10.67 -2.50
N ILE A 121 -5.54 10.01 -1.50
CA ILE A 121 -5.60 8.55 -1.43
C ILE A 121 -6.72 8.00 -2.31
N ILE A 122 -6.41 6.96 -3.08
CA ILE A 122 -7.37 6.11 -3.78
C ILE A 122 -7.36 4.75 -3.07
N ASP A 123 -8.40 4.47 -2.29
CA ASP A 123 -8.54 3.22 -1.54
C ASP A 123 -9.21 2.12 -2.38
N VAL A 124 -8.42 1.16 -2.85
CA VAL A 124 -8.84 0.07 -3.74
C VAL A 124 -9.90 -0.83 -3.07
N GLN A 125 -9.87 -0.98 -1.73
CA GLN A 125 -10.88 -1.76 -1.03
C GLN A 125 -12.27 -1.10 -1.13
N LEU A 126 -12.31 0.24 -1.10
CA LEU A 126 -13.57 0.98 -1.30
C LEU A 126 -14.05 0.92 -2.74
N MET A 127 -13.13 0.94 -3.72
CA MET A 127 -13.48 0.73 -5.13
C MET A 127 -14.13 -0.64 -5.34
N GLU A 128 -13.59 -1.69 -4.74
CA GLU A 128 -14.18 -3.03 -4.78
C GLU A 128 -15.58 -3.04 -4.15
N MET A 129 -15.73 -2.43 -2.97
CA MET A 129 -17.00 -2.37 -2.27
C MET A 129 -18.10 -1.65 -3.08
N GLU A 130 -17.75 -0.60 -3.82
CA GLU A 130 -18.67 0.13 -4.71
C GLU A 130 -18.99 -0.64 -6.00
N THR A 131 -18.00 -1.36 -6.54
CA THR A 131 -18.15 -2.15 -7.77
C THR A 131 -19.09 -3.34 -7.54
N HIS A 132 -18.85 -4.09 -6.48
CA HIS A 132 -19.50 -5.38 -6.23
C HIS A 132 -20.41 -5.32 -5.00
N TRP A 133 -21.28 -4.32 -4.90
CA TRP A 133 -22.34 -4.14 -3.87
C TRP A 133 -22.11 -4.93 -2.57
N TYR A 134 -20.96 -4.72 -1.92
CA TYR A 134 -20.62 -5.47 -0.70
C TYR A 134 -21.38 -4.96 0.52
N LEU A 135 -22.23 -3.94 0.35
CA LEU A 135 -23.08 -3.35 1.39
C LEU A 135 -24.08 -4.35 2.01
N SER A 136 -24.29 -5.53 1.42
CA SER A 136 -25.09 -6.62 2.02
C SER A 136 -24.27 -7.62 2.87
N HIS A 137 -22.94 -7.62 2.76
CA HIS A 137 -22.06 -8.53 3.48
C HIS A 137 -21.41 -7.81 4.67
N LYS A 138 -21.36 -8.46 5.83
CA LYS A 138 -20.85 -7.86 7.09
C LYS A 138 -19.32 -7.67 7.12
N VAL A 139 -18.59 -8.13 6.10
CA VAL A 139 -17.13 -8.21 6.09
C VAL A 139 -16.59 -7.50 4.86
N ALA A 140 -15.62 -6.61 5.06
CA ALA A 140 -14.94 -5.90 3.97
C ALA A 140 -14.08 -6.88 3.14
N PRO A 141 -13.92 -6.64 1.83
CA PRO A 141 -13.13 -7.51 0.98
C PRO A 141 -11.65 -7.48 1.37
N SER A 142 -11.06 -8.64 1.19
CA SER A 142 -9.71 -9.03 1.57
C SER A 142 -8.80 -8.87 0.33
N LEU A 143 -7.53 -8.49 0.46
CA LEU A 143 -6.66 -8.35 -0.72
C LEU A 143 -6.49 -9.70 -1.43
N VAL A 144 -6.39 -10.80 -0.66
CA VAL A 144 -6.36 -12.16 -1.21
C VAL A 144 -7.62 -12.43 -2.05
N SER A 145 -8.80 -12.13 -1.49
CA SER A 145 -10.07 -12.33 -2.19
C SER A 145 -10.12 -11.52 -3.48
N CYS A 146 -9.72 -10.25 -3.45
CA CYS A 146 -9.70 -9.38 -4.64
C CYS A 146 -8.78 -9.94 -5.74
N ILE A 147 -7.58 -10.41 -5.37
CA ILE A 147 -6.63 -11.01 -6.31
C ILE A 147 -7.20 -12.32 -6.88
N ASP A 148 -7.75 -13.19 -6.03
CA ASP A 148 -8.30 -14.47 -6.45
C ASP A 148 -9.47 -14.32 -7.42
N THR A 149 -10.33 -13.32 -7.22
CA THR A 149 -11.48 -13.06 -8.09
C THR A 149 -11.18 -12.19 -9.30
N SER A 150 -10.03 -11.50 -9.35
CA SER A 150 -9.70 -10.64 -10.50
C SER A 150 -9.57 -11.44 -11.78
N SER A 151 -10.19 -10.93 -12.86
CA SER A 151 -10.09 -11.52 -14.19
C SER A 151 -8.86 -11.04 -14.97
N SER A 152 -8.25 -9.91 -14.60
CA SER A 152 -7.09 -9.35 -15.31
C SER A 152 -5.75 -9.92 -14.82
N ILE A 153 -5.73 -10.52 -13.63
CA ILE A 153 -4.55 -11.19 -13.08
C ILE A 153 -4.57 -12.65 -13.56
N SER A 154 -3.51 -13.09 -14.22
CA SER A 154 -3.40 -14.46 -14.74
C SER A 154 -3.24 -15.48 -13.60
N SER A 155 -3.62 -16.74 -13.85
CA SER A 155 -3.40 -17.82 -12.87
C SER A 155 -1.94 -17.99 -12.45
N LYS A 156 -0.99 -17.64 -13.35
CA LYS A 156 0.45 -17.67 -13.07
C LYS A 156 0.83 -16.57 -12.09
N GLU A 157 0.43 -15.32 -12.35
CA GLU A 157 0.68 -14.18 -11.44
C GLU A 157 0.04 -14.41 -10.07
N LYS A 158 -1.18 -14.96 -10.01
CA LYS A 158 -1.83 -15.33 -8.74
C LYS A 158 -0.99 -16.35 -7.97
N ALA A 159 -0.53 -17.41 -8.65
CA ALA A 159 0.28 -18.44 -8.02
C ALA A 159 1.62 -17.88 -7.49
N GLU A 160 2.30 -17.03 -8.27
CA GLU A 160 3.55 -16.38 -7.87
C GLU A 160 3.34 -15.43 -6.69
N TRP A 161 2.25 -14.68 -6.67
CA TRP A 161 1.89 -13.82 -5.53
C TRP A 161 1.61 -14.65 -4.28
N HIS A 162 0.78 -15.71 -4.38
CA HIS A 162 0.48 -16.60 -3.26
C HIS A 162 1.72 -17.28 -2.70
N GLU A 163 2.64 -17.74 -3.56
CA GLU A 163 3.93 -18.30 -3.13
C GLU A 163 4.74 -17.26 -2.34
N ALA A 164 4.91 -16.05 -2.87
CA ALA A 164 5.62 -14.98 -2.17
C ALA A 164 4.97 -14.60 -0.84
N LYS A 165 3.63 -14.56 -0.78
CA LYS A 165 2.90 -14.32 0.48
C LYS A 165 3.10 -15.46 1.47
N GLN A 166 3.09 -16.71 1.01
CA GLN A 166 3.32 -17.87 1.86
C GLN A 166 4.75 -17.88 2.44
N ASP A 167 5.75 -17.56 1.63
CA ASP A 167 7.15 -17.47 2.05
C ASP A 167 7.35 -16.36 3.10
N GLY A 168 6.89 -15.14 2.82
CA GLY A 168 6.95 -14.05 3.79
C GLY A 168 6.16 -14.35 5.05
N HIS A 169 4.97 -14.97 4.93
CA HIS A 169 4.17 -15.37 6.08
C HIS A 169 4.87 -16.41 6.97
N ARG A 170 5.54 -17.40 6.37
CA ARG A 170 6.33 -18.39 7.11
C ARG A 170 7.48 -17.75 7.89
N LEU A 171 8.13 -16.75 7.29
CA LEU A 171 9.22 -16.03 7.94
C LEU A 171 8.74 -15.11 9.06
N LEU A 172 7.61 -14.43 8.89
CA LEU A 172 7.18 -13.39 9.82
C LEU A 172 6.28 -13.90 10.94
N ALA A 173 5.53 -14.98 10.73
CA ALA A 173 4.50 -15.40 11.69
C ALA A 173 5.03 -16.32 12.79
N PRO A 174 4.93 -15.95 14.09
CA PRO A 174 5.40 -16.76 15.21
C PRO A 174 4.79 -18.16 15.28
N TRP A 175 3.52 -18.30 14.93
CA TRP A 175 2.85 -19.61 14.91
C TRP A 175 3.30 -20.51 13.75
N CYS A 176 4.08 -19.99 12.81
CA CYS A 176 4.76 -20.75 11.76
C CYS A 176 6.26 -20.95 12.05
N GLY A 177 6.75 -20.56 13.23
CA GLY A 177 8.17 -20.58 13.59
C GLY A 177 8.95 -19.36 13.11
N GLY A 178 8.27 -18.31 12.63
CA GLY A 178 8.85 -17.04 12.22
C GLY A 178 8.93 -15.99 13.33
N GLU A 179 9.45 -14.81 13.02
CA GLU A 179 9.53 -13.67 13.96
C GLU A 179 9.19 -12.38 13.21
N PHE A 180 8.32 -11.54 13.77
CA PHE A 180 7.93 -10.29 13.13
C PHE A 180 9.13 -9.34 12.98
N GLU A 181 10.09 -9.47 13.89
CA GLU A 181 11.35 -8.75 13.94
C GLU A 181 12.21 -8.97 12.69
N LEU A 182 12.02 -10.07 11.95
CA LEU A 182 12.73 -10.30 10.68
C LEU A 182 12.39 -9.25 9.61
N LEU A 183 11.25 -8.55 9.74
CA LEU A 183 10.91 -7.43 8.88
C LEU A 183 11.89 -6.23 9.04
N ASN A 184 12.55 -6.15 10.20
CA ASN A 184 13.55 -5.14 10.52
C ASN A 184 15.00 -5.62 10.31
N GLU A 185 15.22 -6.90 9.96
CA GLU A 185 16.56 -7.41 9.68
C GLU A 185 17.15 -6.74 8.43
N ARG A 186 18.44 -6.38 8.47
CA ARG A 186 19.15 -5.76 7.34
C ARG A 186 20.44 -6.53 7.01
N PRO A 187 20.75 -6.74 5.71
CA PRO A 187 19.98 -6.32 4.52
C PRO A 187 18.62 -7.03 4.42
N ILE A 188 17.64 -6.40 3.74
CA ILE A 188 16.28 -6.95 3.60
C ILE A 188 16.37 -8.31 2.90
N LYS A 189 15.80 -9.34 3.52
CA LYS A 189 15.79 -10.70 2.96
C LYS A 189 15.05 -10.75 1.61
N PRO A 190 15.54 -11.50 0.61
CA PRO A 190 14.90 -11.60 -0.71
C PRO A 190 13.42 -11.98 -0.67
N GLU A 191 13.03 -12.84 0.28
CA GLU A 191 11.65 -13.27 0.49
C GLU A 191 10.75 -12.12 0.95
N ILE A 192 11.26 -11.25 1.84
CA ILE A 192 10.58 -10.04 2.28
C ILE A 192 10.50 -9.03 1.14
N THR A 193 11.59 -8.88 0.36
CA THR A 193 11.60 -8.03 -0.83
C THR A 193 10.50 -8.44 -1.82
N ARG A 194 10.38 -9.73 -2.15
CA ARG A 194 9.29 -10.26 -3.01
C ARG A 194 7.92 -10.06 -2.38
N TYR A 195 7.77 -10.38 -1.09
CA TYR A 195 6.52 -10.21 -0.35
C TYR A 195 6.00 -8.77 -0.42
N CYS A 196 6.86 -7.78 -0.14
CA CYS A 196 6.50 -6.36 -0.15
C CYS A 196 6.29 -5.81 -1.56
N GLY A 197 7.07 -6.28 -2.54
CA GLY A 197 7.04 -5.75 -3.90
C GLY A 197 5.83 -6.23 -4.70
N PHE A 198 5.44 -7.49 -4.54
CA PHE A 198 4.34 -8.07 -5.32
C PHE A 198 2.97 -7.54 -4.91
N ASP A 199 2.79 -7.10 -3.66
CA ASP A 199 1.54 -6.47 -3.21
C ASP A 199 1.21 -5.23 -4.03
N VAL A 200 2.17 -4.32 -4.22
CA VAL A 200 1.94 -3.05 -4.94
C VAL A 200 1.89 -3.22 -6.46
N GLU A 201 2.55 -4.24 -7.02
CA GLU A 201 2.51 -4.52 -8.47
C GLU A 201 1.11 -4.97 -8.89
N LEU A 202 0.45 -5.83 -8.11
CA LEU A 202 -0.91 -6.29 -8.41
C LEU A 202 -2.00 -5.25 -8.12
N LEU A 203 -1.73 -4.22 -7.30
CA LEU A 203 -2.67 -3.11 -7.13
C LEU A 203 -2.95 -2.36 -8.44
N VAL A 204 -1.99 -2.33 -9.38
CA VAL A 204 -2.19 -1.71 -10.70
C VAL A 204 -3.32 -2.41 -11.46
N ARG A 205 -3.38 -3.74 -11.39
CA ARG A 205 -4.41 -4.55 -12.05
C ARG A 205 -5.77 -4.38 -11.38
N LEU A 206 -5.82 -4.46 -10.05
CA LEU A 206 -7.05 -4.27 -9.30
C LEU A 206 -7.65 -2.87 -9.52
N TYR A 207 -6.82 -1.82 -9.45
CA TYR A 207 -7.25 -0.46 -9.75
C TYR A 207 -7.83 -0.35 -11.17
N SER A 208 -7.13 -0.91 -12.16
CA SER A 208 -7.59 -0.87 -13.56
C SER A 208 -8.95 -1.56 -13.74
N ASP A 209 -9.13 -2.74 -13.13
CA ASP A 209 -10.38 -3.50 -13.19
C ASP A 209 -11.54 -2.70 -12.57
N TYR A 210 -11.36 -2.27 -11.32
CA TYR A 210 -12.42 -1.57 -10.60
C TYR A 210 -12.71 -0.19 -11.18
N ASN A 211 -11.70 0.55 -11.62
CA ASN A 211 -11.94 1.82 -12.31
C ASN A 211 -12.75 1.59 -13.58
N SER A 212 -12.38 0.59 -14.42
CA SER A 212 -13.12 0.27 -15.64
C SER A 212 -14.59 -0.06 -15.38
N GLU A 213 -14.88 -0.87 -14.36
CA GLU A 213 -16.25 -1.24 -13.99
C GLU A 213 -17.03 -0.05 -13.41
N LEU A 214 -16.42 0.75 -12.53
CA LEU A 214 -17.05 1.94 -11.95
C LEU A 214 -17.38 3.00 -13.01
N GLN A 215 -16.54 3.16 -14.04
CA GLN A 215 -16.84 4.06 -15.16
C GLN A 215 -18.05 3.60 -16.00
N LYS A 216 -18.37 2.29 -16.00
CA LYS A 216 -19.56 1.75 -16.68
C LYS A 216 -20.82 1.83 -15.80
N SER A 217 -20.67 2.16 -14.51
CA SER A 217 -21.76 2.14 -13.53
C SER A 217 -22.86 3.14 -13.85
N THR A 218 -24.12 2.69 -13.73
CA THR A 218 -25.31 3.55 -13.89
C THR A 218 -25.53 4.50 -12.70
N LYS A 219 -24.79 4.34 -11.60
CA LYS A 219 -24.80 5.25 -10.43
C LYS A 219 -24.22 6.64 -10.74
N GLY A 220 -23.64 6.85 -11.92
CA GLY A 220 -22.99 8.11 -12.29
C GLY A 220 -21.81 8.43 -11.36
N ARG A 221 -21.52 9.72 -11.11
CA ARG A 221 -20.38 10.12 -10.26
C ARG A 221 -20.58 9.91 -8.75
N GLN A 222 -21.73 9.41 -8.30
CA GLN A 222 -22.01 9.23 -6.87
C GLN A 222 -21.03 8.27 -6.18
N TRP A 223 -20.56 7.24 -6.88
CA TRP A 223 -19.56 6.33 -6.33
C TRP A 223 -18.22 7.03 -6.07
N GLN A 224 -17.85 8.05 -6.87
CA GLN A 224 -16.61 8.81 -6.67
C GLN A 224 -16.70 9.60 -5.37
N ASP A 225 -17.81 10.32 -5.18
CA ASP A 225 -18.04 11.11 -3.97
C ASP A 225 -18.04 10.21 -2.73
N HIS A 226 -18.72 9.05 -2.79
CA HIS A 226 -18.73 8.08 -1.70
C HIS A 226 -17.33 7.57 -1.33
N ILE A 227 -16.54 7.15 -2.33
CA ILE A 227 -15.17 6.67 -2.08
C ILE A 227 -14.30 7.78 -1.49
N ILE A 228 -14.39 9.01 -2.02
CA ILE A 228 -13.63 10.16 -1.53
C ILE A 228 -14.01 10.49 -0.08
N GLU A 229 -15.31 10.57 0.22
CA GLU A 229 -15.82 10.88 1.56
C GLU A 229 -15.44 9.80 2.57
N GLU A 230 -15.62 8.52 2.22
CA GLU A 230 -15.29 7.40 3.07
C GLU A 230 -13.77 7.27 3.27
N THR A 231 -12.95 7.55 2.26
CA THR A 231 -11.48 7.60 2.38
C THR A 231 -11.07 8.69 3.36
N LYS A 232 -11.60 9.92 3.21
CA LYS A 232 -11.36 11.03 4.15
C LYS A 232 -11.82 10.69 5.56
N ARG A 233 -12.96 9.99 5.70
CA ARG A 233 -13.46 9.52 6.99
C ARG A 233 -12.51 8.49 7.61
N ARG A 234 -12.01 7.52 6.83
CA ARG A 234 -11.03 6.51 7.27
C ARG A 234 -9.75 7.17 7.81
N ILE A 235 -9.18 8.13 7.07
CA ILE A 235 -7.99 8.90 7.45
C ILE A 235 -8.24 9.74 8.71
N LYS A 236 -9.36 10.49 8.75
CA LYS A 236 -9.68 11.33 9.91
C LYS A 236 -9.87 10.50 11.18
N LEU A 237 -10.46 9.32 11.07
CA LEU A 237 -10.67 8.43 12.22
C LEU A 237 -9.38 7.74 12.65
N SER A 238 -8.56 7.28 11.71
CA SER A 238 -7.27 6.64 12.04
C SER A 238 -6.36 7.59 12.80
N GLN A 239 -6.40 8.89 12.52
CA GLN A 239 -5.52 9.89 13.15
C GLN A 239 -6.01 10.44 14.49
N ARG A 240 -7.21 10.05 14.98
CA ARG A 240 -7.70 10.57 16.27
C ARG A 240 -6.90 10.02 17.45
N PRO A 241 -6.69 10.77 18.54
CA PRO A 241 -6.00 10.28 19.73
C PRO A 241 -6.65 9.03 20.37
N ASP A 242 -7.97 8.91 20.28
CA ASP A 242 -8.78 7.81 20.86
C ASP A 242 -8.99 6.63 19.90
N ASN A 243 -8.40 6.65 18.70
CA ASN A 243 -8.50 5.54 17.76
C ASN A 243 -7.87 4.28 18.37
N ASN A 244 -8.69 3.24 18.51
CA ASN A 244 -8.25 1.92 18.95
C ASN A 244 -8.15 0.99 17.75
N THR A 245 -6.93 0.80 17.25
CA THR A 245 -6.63 -0.14 16.16
C THR A 245 -6.91 -1.61 16.53
N TYR A 246 -7.05 -1.94 17.82
CA TYR A 246 -7.29 -3.29 18.33
C TYR A 246 -8.72 -3.54 18.86
N SER A 247 -9.68 -2.64 18.63
CA SER A 247 -11.09 -2.99 18.90
C SER A 247 -11.45 -4.26 18.11
N SER A 248 -12.29 -5.13 18.70
CA SER A 248 -12.50 -6.56 18.35
C SER A 248 -12.91 -6.88 16.90
N SER A 249 -12.92 -5.89 16.01
CA SER A 249 -13.10 -5.99 14.56
C SER A 249 -11.78 -5.94 13.76
N LYS A 250 -10.59 -5.82 14.38
CA LYS A 250 -9.30 -5.61 13.68
C LYS A 250 -8.07 -6.29 14.30
N VAL A 251 -8.21 -7.53 14.77
CA VAL A 251 -7.14 -8.31 15.47
C VAL A 251 -5.93 -8.69 14.58
N THR A 252 -5.88 -8.25 13.34
CA THR A 252 -4.97 -8.80 12.34
C THR A 252 -3.89 -7.80 11.92
N GLY A 253 -3.20 -7.10 12.81
CA GLY A 253 -2.13 -6.15 12.41
C GLY A 253 -1.04 -6.71 11.47
N ILE A 254 -0.77 -8.03 11.52
CA ILE A 254 0.14 -8.73 10.58
C ILE A 254 -0.64 -9.60 9.55
N LEU A 255 -1.97 -9.56 9.60
CA LEU A 255 -2.88 -10.39 8.81
C LEU A 255 -4.06 -9.61 8.19
N ALA A 256 -4.06 -8.27 8.25
CA ALA A 256 -5.25 -7.42 7.99
C ALA A 256 -5.48 -7.17 6.50
N LYS A 257 -4.45 -7.45 5.70
CA LYS A 257 -4.50 -7.51 4.25
C LYS A 257 -4.55 -8.97 3.75
N ARG A 258 -4.95 -9.91 4.62
CA ARG A 258 -5.52 -11.18 4.14
C ARG A 258 -6.84 -10.86 3.49
#